data_AF-A0A940NF81-F1
#
_entry.id   AF-A0A940NF81-F1
#
_cell.length_a   1.000
_cell.length_b   1.000
_cell.length_c   1.000
_cell.angle_alpha   90.00
_cell.angle_beta   90.00
_cell.angle_gamma   90.00
#
_symmetry.space_group_name_H-M   'P 1'
#
loop_
_entity.id
_entity.type
_entity.pdbx_description
1 polymer ?
#
loop_
_entity_poly.entity_id
_entity_poly.type
_entity_poly.pdbx_seq_one_letter_code
_entity_poly.pdbx_strand_id
1 'polypeptide(L)'
;MKFTDLIPLAKELPKKTISVAVAEDLEVKEAITLALEENLANFLLFGNEETLSEMYEDLQNDYNKSKRIQIVHASSNQEAAKLAVEAVNKGNASIVMKGNVPTATLLKEVLNKEYGLRNREVLSHVAMFEIPTRDKLVFLTDAAMNIAPTLQQKALIIENSVEIARKVGISLPKVAVLSAVEVVNPAMQATIDAAALTMMNVRGQIKNCLIDGPLALDNAVSMEAAEHKGLNGVVAGNADILMVPSIESGNVLYKSFVFMANAKVAAVIAGAKAPIVLTSRSDSAQTKLYSLALAICSSNK
;
A
#
# COMPACT_ATOMS: atom_id res chain seq x y z
N MET A 1 -0.29 14.66 10.10
CA MET A 1 -0.67 14.29 8.72
C MET A 1 -1.97 13.51 8.80
N LYS A 2 -2.94 13.86 7.97
CA LYS A 2 -4.20 13.14 7.72
C LYS A 2 -4.28 12.79 6.24
N PHE A 3 -5.25 11.98 5.82
CA PHE A 3 -5.49 11.71 4.39
C PHE A 3 -5.79 12.95 3.57
N THR A 4 -6.38 13.97 4.20
CA THR A 4 -6.59 15.28 3.59
C THR A 4 -5.28 15.93 3.13
N ASP A 5 -4.15 15.59 3.74
CA ASP A 5 -2.84 16.13 3.37
C ASP A 5 -2.16 15.30 2.26
N LEU A 6 -2.61 14.06 2.04
CA LEU A 6 -2.02 13.15 1.06
C LEU A 6 -2.34 13.56 -0.39
N ILE A 7 -3.57 13.99 -0.66
CA ILE A 7 -4.00 14.43 -1.99
C ILE A 7 -3.21 15.67 -2.44
N PRO A 8 -3.09 16.75 -1.63
CA PRO A 8 -2.22 17.88 -1.95
C PRO A 8 -0.78 17.47 -2.24
N LEU A 9 -0.19 16.59 -1.42
CA LEU A 9 1.17 16.09 -1.64
C LEU A 9 1.30 15.39 -3.00
N ALA A 10 0.33 14.56 -3.37
CA ALA A 10 0.32 13.89 -4.67
C ALA A 10 0.19 14.88 -5.84
N LYS A 11 -0.54 15.99 -5.66
CA LYS A 11 -0.73 17.04 -6.68
C LYS A 11 0.53 17.86 -6.96
N GLU A 12 1.44 17.97 -6.00
CA GLU A 12 2.73 18.65 -6.18
C GLU A 12 3.73 17.83 -7.02
N LEU A 13 3.47 16.54 -7.20
CA LEU A 13 4.32 15.65 -7.98
C LEU A 13 3.99 15.73 -9.49
N PRO A 14 4.97 15.41 -10.36
CA PRO A 14 4.70 15.29 -11.79
C PRO A 14 3.58 14.30 -12.04
N LYS A 15 2.59 14.72 -12.84
CA LYS A 15 1.42 13.90 -13.14
C LYS A 15 1.84 12.55 -13.72
N LYS A 16 1.34 11.47 -13.12
CA LYS A 16 1.63 10.10 -13.52
C LYS A 16 0.50 9.52 -14.35
N THR A 17 0.83 8.55 -15.19
CA THR A 17 -0.15 7.74 -15.91
C THR A 17 -0.36 6.43 -15.17
N ILE A 18 -1.62 6.07 -14.91
CA ILE A 18 -2.03 4.89 -14.15
C ILE A 18 -2.67 3.90 -15.12
N SER A 19 -2.13 2.68 -15.20
CA SER A 19 -2.73 1.59 -15.96
C SER A 19 -3.73 0.83 -15.09
N VAL A 20 -4.99 0.74 -15.51
CA VAL A 20 -6.07 0.07 -14.78
C VAL A 20 -6.43 -1.23 -15.48
N ALA A 21 -6.20 -2.36 -14.81
CA ALA A 21 -6.52 -3.68 -15.33
C ALA A 21 -8.01 -4.02 -15.09
N VAL A 22 -8.77 -4.27 -16.15
CA VAL A 22 -10.21 -4.60 -16.09
C VAL A 22 -10.99 -3.45 -15.44
N ALA A 23 -11.04 -2.30 -16.10
CA ALA A 23 -11.60 -1.06 -15.55
C ALA A 23 -13.15 -1.01 -15.50
N GLU A 24 -13.84 -2.10 -15.82
CA GLU A 24 -15.30 -2.25 -15.84
C GLU A 24 -15.86 -2.47 -14.42
N ASP A 25 -15.80 -1.44 -13.57
CA ASP A 25 -16.32 -1.42 -12.20
C ASP A 25 -16.73 0.00 -11.79
N LEU A 26 -17.94 0.17 -11.25
CA LEU A 26 -18.50 1.51 -10.99
C LEU A 26 -17.67 2.28 -9.97
N GLU A 27 -17.22 1.61 -8.92
CA GLU A 27 -16.38 2.21 -7.88
C GLU A 27 -14.97 2.53 -8.40
N VAL A 28 -14.45 1.76 -9.37
CA VAL A 28 -13.22 2.11 -10.11
C VAL A 28 -13.45 3.36 -10.97
N LYS A 29 -14.54 3.44 -11.73
CA LYS A 29 -14.89 4.63 -12.51
C LYS A 29 -15.01 5.85 -11.61
N GLU A 30 -15.74 5.75 -10.51
CA GLU A 30 -15.91 6.86 -9.56
C GLU A 30 -14.57 7.33 -8.98
N ALA A 31 -13.67 6.40 -8.62
CA ALA A 31 -12.33 6.74 -8.16
C ALA A 31 -11.50 7.46 -9.25
N ILE A 32 -11.62 7.04 -10.52
CA ILE A 32 -10.97 7.69 -11.66
C ILE A 32 -11.55 9.10 -11.86
N THR A 33 -12.88 9.26 -11.80
CA THR A 33 -13.55 10.57 -11.90
C THR A 33 -13.02 11.54 -10.84
N LEU A 34 -13.01 11.12 -9.57
CA LEU A 34 -12.49 11.93 -8.46
C LEU A 34 -11.01 12.28 -8.66
N ALA A 35 -10.19 11.33 -9.13
CA ALA A 35 -8.78 11.59 -9.39
C ALA A 35 -8.56 12.57 -10.56
N LEU A 36 -9.42 12.54 -11.57
CA LEU A 36 -9.39 13.50 -12.69
C LEU A 36 -9.82 14.90 -12.24
N GLU A 37 -10.82 15.00 -11.38
CA GLU A 37 -11.30 16.26 -10.79
C GLU A 37 -10.24 16.89 -9.88
N GLU A 38 -9.54 16.07 -9.11
CA GLU A 38 -8.39 16.50 -8.31
C GLU A 38 -7.11 16.73 -9.12
N ASN A 39 -7.14 16.52 -10.44
CA ASN A 39 -6.00 16.68 -11.35
C ASN A 39 -4.79 15.79 -10.99
N LEU A 40 -5.02 14.62 -10.39
CA LEU A 40 -3.98 13.75 -9.85
C LEU A 40 -3.19 12.97 -10.91
N ALA A 41 -3.87 12.46 -11.93
CA ALA A 41 -3.28 11.48 -12.86
C ALA A 41 -3.93 11.49 -14.25
N ASN A 42 -3.27 10.77 -15.17
CA ASN A 42 -3.85 10.27 -16.42
C ASN A 42 -4.11 8.76 -16.30
N PHE A 43 -4.94 8.20 -17.15
CA PHE A 43 -5.39 6.81 -17.06
C PHE A 43 -5.31 6.07 -18.40
N LEU A 44 -4.77 4.85 -18.36
CA LEU A 44 -4.89 3.84 -19.41
C LEU A 44 -5.82 2.74 -18.90
N LEU A 45 -7.00 2.61 -19.51
CA LEU A 45 -8.05 1.69 -19.09
C LEU A 45 -8.01 0.46 -19.98
N PHE A 46 -7.73 -0.70 -19.41
CA PHE A 46 -7.65 -1.97 -20.14
C PHE A 46 -8.89 -2.81 -19.88
N GLY A 47 -9.53 -3.31 -20.92
CA GLY A 47 -10.77 -4.08 -20.81
C GLY A 47 -11.52 -4.22 -22.14
N ASN A 48 -12.77 -4.65 -22.09
CA ASN A 48 -13.67 -4.68 -23.23
C ASN A 48 -13.97 -3.24 -23.68
N GLU A 49 -13.52 -2.89 -24.88
CA GLU A 49 -13.62 -1.53 -25.42
C GLU A 49 -15.06 -1.00 -25.52
N GLU A 50 -16.02 -1.82 -25.94
CA GLU A 50 -17.44 -1.42 -26.05
C GLU A 50 -17.98 -1.06 -24.66
N THR A 51 -17.79 -1.96 -23.69
CA THR A 51 -18.24 -1.76 -22.30
C THR A 51 -17.58 -0.54 -21.66
N LEU A 52 -16.27 -0.36 -21.85
CA LEU A 52 -15.54 0.79 -21.33
C LEU A 52 -15.97 2.09 -22.01
N SER A 53 -16.23 2.09 -23.31
CA SER A 53 -16.65 3.29 -24.04
C SER A 53 -18.02 3.76 -23.57
N GLU A 54 -18.97 2.83 -23.40
CA GLU A 54 -20.29 3.14 -22.82
C GLU A 54 -20.16 3.63 -21.37
N MET A 55 -19.37 2.91 -20.55
CA MET A 55 -19.27 3.20 -19.13
C MET A 55 -18.56 4.52 -18.84
N TYR A 56 -17.61 4.95 -19.67
CA TYR A 56 -16.83 6.19 -19.49
C TYR A 56 -17.23 7.31 -20.46
N GLU A 57 -18.37 7.17 -21.16
CA GLU A 57 -18.85 8.12 -22.18
C GLU A 57 -18.91 9.57 -21.67
N ASP A 58 -19.44 9.77 -20.46
CA ASP A 58 -19.52 11.09 -19.80
C ASP A 58 -18.14 11.73 -19.60
N LEU A 59 -17.13 10.93 -19.27
CA LEU A 59 -15.75 11.39 -19.08
C LEU A 59 -15.02 11.59 -20.42
N GLN A 60 -15.39 10.84 -21.46
CA GLN A 60 -14.85 11.02 -22.82
C GLN A 60 -15.46 12.22 -23.56
N ASN A 61 -16.69 12.61 -23.22
CA ASN A 61 -17.36 13.79 -23.77
C ASN A 61 -16.90 15.10 -23.13
N ASP A 62 -16.29 15.07 -21.93
CA ASP A 62 -15.63 16.22 -21.32
C ASP A 62 -14.26 16.47 -21.97
N TYR A 63 -14.10 17.62 -22.63
CA TYR A 63 -12.88 17.99 -23.37
C TYR A 63 -11.58 17.95 -22.53
N ASN A 64 -11.66 18.24 -21.24
CA ASN A 64 -10.50 18.27 -20.35
C ASN A 64 -10.20 16.90 -19.74
N LYS A 65 -11.24 16.07 -19.51
CA LYS A 65 -11.08 14.72 -18.96
C LYS A 65 -10.69 13.72 -20.07
N SER A 66 -11.24 13.85 -21.27
CA SER A 66 -11.02 12.92 -22.39
C SER A 66 -9.55 12.80 -22.80
N LYS A 67 -8.79 13.91 -22.81
CA LYS A 67 -7.34 13.90 -23.12
C LYS A 67 -6.50 13.14 -22.09
N ARG A 68 -7.06 12.82 -20.93
CA ARG A 68 -6.39 12.15 -19.81
C ARG A 68 -6.83 10.69 -19.65
N ILE A 69 -7.72 10.21 -20.51
CA ILE A 69 -8.21 8.83 -20.51
C ILE A 69 -7.92 8.22 -21.88
N GLN A 70 -7.28 7.06 -21.88
CA GLN A 70 -7.14 6.23 -23.07
C GLN A 70 -7.69 4.84 -22.77
N ILE A 71 -8.59 4.35 -23.62
CA ILE A 71 -9.12 2.99 -23.56
C ILE A 71 -8.27 2.09 -24.45
N VAL A 72 -7.96 0.88 -23.96
CA VAL A 72 -7.23 -0.14 -24.70
C VAL A 72 -8.03 -1.44 -24.62
N HIS A 73 -8.47 -1.93 -25.78
CA HIS A 73 -9.18 -3.20 -25.88
C HIS A 73 -8.32 -4.36 -25.38
N ALA A 74 -8.93 -5.26 -24.61
CA ALA A 74 -8.41 -6.55 -24.24
C ALA A 74 -9.52 -7.60 -24.38
N SER A 75 -9.23 -8.72 -25.00
CA SER A 75 -10.21 -9.78 -25.28
C SER A 75 -10.48 -10.68 -24.06
N SER A 76 -9.74 -10.50 -22.96
CA SER A 76 -9.98 -11.21 -21.70
C SER A 76 -9.45 -10.46 -20.48
N ASN A 77 -9.93 -10.82 -19.28
CA ASN A 77 -9.42 -10.28 -18.01
C ASN A 77 -7.92 -10.56 -17.81
N GLN A 78 -7.43 -11.71 -18.29
CA GLN A 78 -6.01 -12.04 -18.19
C GLN A 78 -5.18 -11.16 -19.12
N GLU A 79 -5.66 -10.95 -20.35
CA GLU A 79 -5.00 -10.05 -21.30
C GLU A 79 -5.00 -8.60 -20.81
N ALA A 80 -6.11 -8.11 -20.26
CA ALA A 80 -6.18 -6.78 -19.67
C ALA A 80 -5.16 -6.60 -18.52
N ALA A 81 -5.03 -7.60 -17.64
CA ALA A 81 -4.04 -7.59 -16.57
C ALA A 81 -2.60 -7.59 -17.12
N LYS A 82 -2.33 -8.41 -18.13
CA LYS A 82 -1.03 -8.46 -18.80
C LYS A 82 -0.68 -7.12 -19.44
N LEU A 83 -1.57 -6.55 -20.24
CA LEU A 83 -1.35 -5.29 -20.95
C LEU A 83 -1.15 -4.12 -19.98
N ALA A 84 -1.91 -4.06 -18.87
CA ALA A 84 -1.72 -3.05 -17.85
C ALA A 84 -0.33 -3.14 -17.20
N VAL A 85 0.13 -4.36 -16.88
CA VAL A 85 1.48 -4.59 -16.34
C VAL A 85 2.56 -4.23 -17.38
N GLU A 86 2.39 -4.64 -18.63
CA GLU A 86 3.32 -4.31 -19.71
C GLU A 86 3.42 -2.80 -19.95
N ALA A 87 2.31 -2.06 -19.85
CA ALA A 87 2.31 -0.61 -20.02
C ALA A 87 3.23 0.07 -18.99
N VAL A 88 3.24 -0.42 -17.75
CA VAL A 88 4.17 0.08 -16.72
C VAL A 88 5.61 -0.37 -16.98
N ASN A 89 5.82 -1.63 -17.35
CA ASN A 89 7.16 -2.14 -17.66
C ASN A 89 7.81 -1.38 -18.83
N LYS A 90 7.02 -1.03 -19.86
CA LYS A 90 7.44 -0.27 -21.06
C LYS A 90 7.55 1.24 -20.83
N GLY A 91 7.17 1.74 -19.65
CA GLY A 91 7.23 3.17 -19.33
C GLY A 91 6.06 4.02 -19.84
N ASN A 92 5.01 3.41 -20.39
CA ASN A 92 3.78 4.10 -20.80
C ASN A 92 2.89 4.48 -19.61
N ALA A 93 3.05 3.79 -18.48
CA ALA A 93 2.43 4.08 -17.20
C ALA A 93 3.47 3.96 -16.07
N SER A 94 3.16 4.51 -14.89
CA SER A 94 4.05 4.48 -13.72
C SER A 94 3.48 3.70 -12.54
N ILE A 95 2.19 3.35 -12.59
CA ILE A 95 1.45 2.69 -11.51
C ILE A 95 0.46 1.71 -12.15
N VAL A 96 0.33 0.52 -11.57
CA VAL A 96 -0.73 -0.43 -11.92
C VAL A 96 -1.85 -0.34 -10.88
N MET A 97 -3.10 -0.23 -11.32
CA MET A 97 -4.27 -0.36 -10.48
C MET A 97 -5.07 -1.60 -10.88
N LYS A 98 -5.44 -2.38 -9.87
CA LYS A 98 -6.38 -3.49 -10.01
C LYS A 98 -7.81 -2.96 -10.15
N GLY A 99 -8.49 -3.29 -11.24
CA GLY A 99 -9.94 -3.14 -11.39
C GLY A 99 -10.70 -4.41 -11.03
N ASN A 100 -11.69 -4.81 -11.84
CA ASN A 100 -12.59 -5.93 -11.60
C ASN A 100 -11.99 -7.32 -11.89
N VAL A 101 -10.75 -7.54 -11.50
CA VAL A 101 -10.01 -8.78 -11.77
C VAL A 101 -9.66 -9.51 -10.46
N PRO A 102 -9.61 -10.86 -10.43
CA PRO A 102 -9.08 -11.56 -9.25
C PRO A 102 -7.65 -11.13 -8.95
N THR A 103 -7.33 -10.95 -7.66
CA THR A 103 -5.98 -10.54 -7.22
C THR A 103 -4.89 -11.47 -7.76
N ALA A 104 -5.12 -12.79 -7.72
CA ALA A 104 -4.17 -13.78 -8.21
C ALA A 104 -3.87 -13.62 -9.71
N THR A 105 -4.87 -13.25 -10.52
CA THR A 105 -4.69 -13.01 -11.96
C THR A 105 -3.76 -11.83 -12.19
N LEU A 106 -3.99 -10.69 -11.53
CA LEU A 106 -3.10 -9.53 -11.68
C LEU A 106 -1.68 -9.82 -11.16
N LEU A 107 -1.57 -10.43 -9.97
CA LEU A 107 -0.26 -10.71 -9.37
C LEU A 107 0.56 -11.70 -10.19
N LYS A 108 -0.08 -12.65 -10.88
CA LYS A 108 0.60 -13.55 -11.82
C LYS A 108 1.32 -12.78 -12.93
N GLU A 109 0.65 -11.78 -13.51
CA GLU A 109 1.23 -10.93 -14.56
C GLU A 109 2.32 -10.01 -14.01
N VAL A 110 2.10 -9.42 -12.82
CA VAL A 110 3.11 -8.63 -12.10
C VAL A 110 4.40 -9.41 -11.84
N LEU A 111 4.28 -10.71 -11.53
CA LEU A 111 5.41 -11.59 -11.21
C LEU A 111 6.05 -12.24 -12.44
N ASN A 112 5.55 -11.95 -13.65
CA ASN A 112 6.12 -12.50 -14.87
C ASN A 112 7.59 -12.07 -15.04
N LYS A 113 8.45 -13.00 -15.48
CA LYS A 113 9.91 -12.77 -15.60
C LYS A 113 10.29 -11.91 -16.81
N GLU A 114 9.49 -11.94 -17.87
CA GLU A 114 9.82 -11.27 -19.15
C GLU A 114 9.37 -9.82 -19.15
N TYR A 115 8.12 -9.57 -18.72
CA TYR A 115 7.50 -8.25 -18.78
C TYR A 115 6.92 -7.78 -17.44
N GLY A 116 7.03 -8.57 -16.37
CA GLY A 116 6.48 -8.20 -15.08
C GLY A 116 7.22 -7.06 -14.39
N LEU A 117 6.79 -6.75 -13.18
CA LEU A 117 7.29 -5.65 -12.36
C LEU A 117 8.10 -6.12 -11.15
N ARG A 118 8.49 -7.39 -11.09
CA ARG A 118 9.36 -7.87 -10.02
C ARG A 118 10.69 -7.10 -10.04
N ASN A 119 11.03 -6.50 -8.90
CA ASN A 119 12.29 -5.76 -8.70
C ASN A 119 13.07 -6.36 -7.54
N ARG A 120 12.51 -6.27 -6.32
CA ARG A 120 13.08 -6.89 -5.12
C ARG A 120 12.65 -8.35 -5.00
N GLU A 121 13.29 -9.07 -4.09
CA GLU A 121 12.95 -10.47 -3.79
C GLU A 121 11.53 -10.61 -3.22
N VAL A 122 11.08 -9.63 -2.41
CA VAL A 122 9.81 -9.66 -1.67
C VAL A 122 8.92 -8.49 -2.06
N LEU A 123 7.71 -8.80 -2.52
CA LEU A 123 6.60 -7.86 -2.58
C LEU A 123 5.87 -7.86 -1.24
N SER A 124 5.42 -6.70 -0.78
CA SER A 124 4.70 -6.62 0.50
C SER A 124 3.55 -5.62 0.47
N HIS A 125 2.49 -5.95 1.21
CA HIS A 125 1.36 -5.03 1.37
C HIS A 125 1.68 -3.97 2.42
N VAL A 126 1.45 -2.71 2.07
CA VAL A 126 1.60 -1.56 2.98
C VAL A 126 0.30 -0.78 2.96
N ALA A 127 -0.40 -0.79 4.09
CA ALA A 127 -1.61 0.00 4.28
C ALA A 127 -1.37 1.14 5.25
N MET A 128 -1.85 2.32 4.89
CA MET A 128 -1.85 3.52 5.70
C MET A 128 -3.27 3.75 6.22
N PHE A 129 -3.41 4.08 7.50
CA PHE A 129 -4.70 4.26 8.16
C PHE A 129 -4.80 5.63 8.82
N GLU A 130 -5.97 6.26 8.65
CA GLU A 130 -6.43 7.36 9.49
C GLU A 130 -7.50 6.80 10.42
N ILE A 131 -7.14 6.65 11.68
CA ILE A 131 -8.03 6.14 12.72
C ILE A 131 -8.60 7.34 13.47
N PRO A 132 -9.94 7.51 13.58
CA PRO A 132 -10.56 8.68 14.21
C PRO A 132 -10.06 9.00 15.63
N THR A 133 -9.69 7.97 16.39
CA THR A 133 -9.19 8.10 17.77
C THR A 133 -7.68 8.36 17.86
N ARG A 134 -7.00 8.64 16.74
CA ARG A 134 -5.56 8.92 16.69
C ARG A 134 -5.26 10.19 15.90
N ASP A 135 -4.28 10.96 16.39
CA ASP A 135 -3.85 12.19 15.74
C ASP A 135 -2.90 11.98 14.56
N LYS A 136 -2.33 10.78 14.44
CA LYS A 136 -1.34 10.43 13.41
C LYS A 136 -1.81 9.24 12.58
N LEU A 137 -1.43 9.26 11.31
CA LEU A 137 -1.55 8.09 10.44
C LEU A 137 -0.69 6.95 10.98
N VAL A 138 -1.15 5.72 10.78
CA VAL A 138 -0.41 4.51 11.13
C VAL A 138 -0.32 3.60 9.92
N PHE A 139 0.86 3.03 9.69
CA PHE A 139 1.09 2.04 8.66
C PHE A 139 1.00 0.64 9.24
N LEU A 140 0.49 -0.30 8.45
CA LEU A 140 0.39 -1.71 8.80
C LEU A 140 0.96 -2.55 7.65
N THR A 141 1.84 -3.48 8.00
CA THR A 141 2.41 -4.44 7.05
C THR A 141 2.72 -5.77 7.76
N ASP A 142 2.60 -6.95 7.15
CA ASP A 142 1.95 -7.29 5.89
C ASP A 142 0.59 -7.94 6.17
N ALA A 143 -0.49 -7.42 5.59
CA ALA A 143 -1.85 -7.88 5.86
C ALA A 143 -2.50 -8.65 4.71
N ALA A 144 -1.79 -8.84 3.58
CA ALA A 144 -2.42 -9.34 2.36
C ALA A 144 -1.52 -10.13 1.39
N MET A 145 -0.19 -10.18 1.58
CA MET A 145 0.74 -10.83 0.65
C MET A 145 1.55 -11.96 1.29
N ASN A 146 2.31 -11.68 2.35
CA ASN A 146 3.25 -12.64 2.92
C ASN A 146 2.62 -13.41 4.09
N ILE A 147 2.36 -14.72 3.89
CA ILE A 147 1.63 -15.57 4.86
C ILE A 147 2.38 -15.69 6.20
N ALA A 148 3.58 -16.25 6.13
CA ALA A 148 4.45 -16.46 7.29
C ALA A 148 5.88 -16.07 6.90
N PRO A 149 6.19 -14.76 6.87
CA PRO A 149 7.47 -14.28 6.37
C PRO A 149 8.63 -14.75 7.27
N THR A 150 9.72 -15.20 6.66
CA THR A 150 10.98 -15.46 7.38
C THR A 150 11.58 -14.16 7.93
N LEU A 151 12.55 -14.25 8.84
CA LEU A 151 13.27 -13.09 9.36
C LEU A 151 13.81 -12.16 8.25
N GLN A 152 14.41 -12.75 7.21
CA GLN A 152 14.93 -11.99 6.06
C GLN A 152 13.80 -11.32 5.26
N GLN A 153 12.68 -12.01 5.06
CA GLN A 153 11.52 -11.42 4.39
C GLN A 153 10.92 -10.29 5.23
N LYS A 154 10.85 -10.44 6.55
CA LYS A 154 10.39 -9.37 7.47
C LYS A 154 11.26 -8.12 7.37
N ALA A 155 12.59 -8.27 7.27
CA ALA A 155 13.49 -7.14 7.05
C ALA A 155 13.17 -6.39 5.74
N LEU A 156 12.95 -7.12 4.64
CA LEU A 156 12.58 -6.53 3.34
C LEU A 156 11.18 -5.88 3.36
N ILE A 157 10.22 -6.48 4.07
CA ILE A 157 8.87 -5.93 4.27
C ILE A 157 8.95 -4.58 5.03
N ILE A 158 9.81 -4.50 6.04
CA ILE A 158 10.07 -3.26 6.77
C ILE A 158 10.70 -2.23 5.85
N GLU A 159 11.73 -2.58 5.08
CA GLU A 159 12.35 -1.64 4.13
C GLU A 159 11.34 -1.07 3.12
N ASN A 160 10.49 -1.93 2.55
CA ASN A 160 9.41 -1.51 1.64
C ASN A 160 8.47 -0.49 2.31
N SER A 161 8.10 -0.73 3.57
CA SER A 161 7.19 0.13 4.32
C SER A 161 7.84 1.45 4.72
N VAL A 162 9.12 1.41 5.11
CA VAL A 162 9.94 2.58 5.42
C VAL A 162 10.11 3.47 4.19
N GLU A 163 10.32 2.87 3.01
CA GLU A 163 10.42 3.62 1.75
C GLU A 163 9.15 4.42 1.48
N ILE A 164 7.97 3.79 1.64
CA ILE A 164 6.67 4.47 1.45
C ILE A 164 6.44 5.55 2.49
N ALA A 165 6.64 5.24 3.78
CA ALA A 165 6.43 6.20 4.86
C ALA A 165 7.28 7.47 4.68
N ARG A 166 8.53 7.31 4.23
CA ARG A 166 9.42 8.44 3.91
C ARG A 166 8.94 9.26 2.73
N LYS A 167 8.45 8.61 1.66
CA LYS A 167 7.92 9.29 0.47
C LYS A 167 6.67 10.11 0.77
N VAL A 168 5.92 9.78 1.82
CA VAL A 168 4.80 10.58 2.32
C VAL A 168 5.20 11.49 3.49
N GLY A 169 6.48 11.81 3.66
CA GLY A 169 6.93 12.87 4.57
C GLY A 169 7.34 12.43 5.98
N ILE A 170 7.33 11.13 6.31
CA ILE A 170 7.87 10.63 7.59
C ILE A 170 9.37 10.43 7.45
N SER A 171 10.14 11.47 7.79
CA SER A 171 11.59 11.53 7.56
C SER A 171 12.40 10.44 8.26
N LEU A 172 11.94 9.94 9.41
CA LEU A 172 12.56 8.83 10.13
C LEU A 172 11.46 7.97 10.77
N PRO A 173 10.89 7.00 10.02
CA PRO A 173 9.79 6.18 10.50
C PRO A 173 10.20 5.32 11.70
N LYS A 174 9.31 5.22 12.69
CA LYS A 174 9.41 4.32 13.83
C LYS A 174 8.63 3.05 13.57
N VAL A 175 9.31 1.92 13.57
CA VAL A 175 8.76 0.60 13.28
C VAL A 175 8.64 -0.17 14.58
N ALA A 176 7.42 -0.49 14.99
CA ALA A 176 7.17 -1.47 16.04
C ALA A 176 7.00 -2.86 15.41
N VAL A 177 7.88 -3.80 15.79
CA VAL A 177 7.71 -5.21 15.43
C VAL A 177 6.82 -5.86 16.47
N LEU A 178 5.60 -6.19 16.04
CA LEU A 178 4.54 -6.61 16.95
C LEU A 178 4.70 -8.05 17.41
N SER A 179 4.34 -8.28 18.67
CA SER A 179 4.21 -9.60 19.28
C SER A 179 3.08 -9.57 20.32
N ALA A 180 2.88 -10.67 21.05
CA ALA A 180 1.93 -10.73 22.15
C ALA A 180 2.52 -10.30 23.50
N VAL A 181 3.85 -10.24 23.61
CA VAL A 181 4.59 -9.91 24.85
C VAL A 181 5.84 -9.08 24.52
N GLU A 182 6.36 -8.37 25.52
CA GLU A 182 7.49 -7.43 25.39
C GLU A 182 8.86 -8.07 25.59
N VAL A 183 8.90 -9.25 26.20
CA VAL A 183 10.15 -9.95 26.53
C VAL A 183 10.42 -11.02 25.48
N VAL A 184 11.71 -11.18 25.12
CA VAL A 184 12.15 -12.27 24.25
C VAL A 184 11.81 -13.60 24.91
N ASN A 185 10.93 -14.36 24.25
CA ASN A 185 10.49 -15.67 24.67
C ASN A 185 10.88 -16.68 23.58
N PRO A 186 11.83 -17.61 23.85
CA PRO A 186 12.24 -18.61 22.89
C PRO A 186 11.12 -19.50 22.34
N ALA A 187 10.01 -19.65 23.07
CA ALA A 187 8.83 -20.39 22.62
C ALA A 187 7.93 -19.59 21.66
N MET A 188 8.20 -18.30 21.45
CA MET A 188 7.41 -17.41 20.60
C MET A 188 8.30 -16.76 19.54
N GLN A 189 8.32 -17.34 18.34
CA GLN A 189 9.17 -16.91 17.22
C GLN A 189 9.04 -15.41 16.90
N ALA A 190 7.84 -14.83 17.04
CA ALA A 190 7.61 -13.40 16.85
C ALA A 190 8.52 -12.52 17.73
N THR A 191 8.79 -12.95 18.97
CA THR A 191 9.67 -12.20 19.88
C THR A 191 11.15 -12.31 19.50
N ILE A 192 11.58 -13.48 19.01
CA ILE A 192 12.93 -13.71 18.51
C ILE A 192 13.17 -12.87 17.25
N ASP A 193 12.22 -12.90 16.31
CA ASP A 193 12.31 -12.13 15.08
C ASP A 193 12.35 -10.63 15.37
N ALA A 194 11.50 -10.14 16.29
CA ALA A 194 11.49 -8.74 16.69
C ALA A 194 12.85 -8.30 17.25
N ALA A 195 13.42 -9.05 18.19
CA ALA A 195 14.74 -8.76 18.74
C ALA A 195 15.84 -8.78 17.67
N ALA A 196 15.80 -9.75 16.76
CA ALA A 196 16.76 -9.84 15.66
C ALA A 196 16.65 -8.65 14.69
N LEU A 197 15.43 -8.24 14.33
CA LEU A 197 15.18 -7.08 13.45
C LEU A 197 15.64 -5.77 14.10
N THR A 198 15.40 -5.59 15.40
CA THR A 198 15.91 -4.45 16.18
C THR A 198 17.45 -4.41 16.12
N MET A 199 18.11 -5.55 16.34
CA MET A 199 19.58 -5.62 16.24
C MET A 199 20.10 -5.40 14.81
N MET A 200 19.38 -5.88 13.79
CA MET A 200 19.71 -5.62 12.39
C MET A 200 19.62 -4.12 12.06
N ASN A 201 18.65 -3.38 12.61
CA ASN A 201 18.58 -1.93 12.47
C ASN A 201 19.73 -1.21 13.19
N VAL A 202 20.02 -1.58 14.44
CA VAL A 202 21.15 -1.03 15.21
C VAL A 202 22.48 -1.25 14.50
N ARG A 203 22.67 -2.40 13.86
CA ARG A 203 23.89 -2.73 13.09
C ARG A 203 23.89 -2.17 11.66
N GLY A 204 22.87 -1.41 11.28
CA GLY A 204 22.78 -0.73 9.98
C GLY A 204 22.43 -1.64 8.79
N GLN A 205 21.93 -2.86 9.04
CA GLN A 205 21.40 -3.74 7.99
C GLN A 205 20.06 -3.21 7.47
N ILE A 206 19.18 -2.75 8.37
CA ILE A 206 17.94 -2.05 8.01
C ILE A 206 18.14 -0.58 8.31
N LYS A 207 17.94 0.30 7.32
CA LYS A 207 18.33 1.71 7.38
C LYS A 207 17.11 2.65 7.29
N ASN A 208 17.35 3.93 7.55
CA ASN A 208 16.41 5.03 7.33
C ASN A 208 15.15 5.01 8.22
N CYS A 209 15.17 4.21 9.29
CA CYS A 209 14.11 4.05 10.28
C CYS A 209 14.72 3.72 11.66
N LEU A 210 13.86 3.74 12.67
CA LEU A 210 14.14 3.21 14.01
C LEU A 210 13.24 2.00 14.23
N ILE A 211 13.79 0.89 14.69
CA ILE A 211 13.04 -0.34 14.96
C ILE A 211 13.11 -0.66 16.44
N ASP A 212 11.97 -1.03 17.01
CA ASP A 212 11.88 -1.60 18.34
C ASP A 212 10.88 -2.76 18.37
N GLY A 213 11.08 -3.67 19.30
CA GLY A 213 10.31 -4.89 19.42
C GLY A 213 11.04 -5.99 20.19
N PRO A 214 10.31 -6.95 20.75
CA PRO A 214 8.87 -7.15 20.54
C PRO A 214 8.01 -6.18 21.36
N LEU A 215 6.91 -5.72 20.75
CA LEU A 215 5.92 -4.86 21.41
C LEU A 215 4.52 -5.42 21.19
N ALA A 216 3.71 -5.52 22.24
CA ALA A 216 2.26 -5.63 22.07
C ALA A 216 1.68 -4.35 21.47
N LEU A 217 0.49 -4.46 20.87
CA LEU A 217 -0.13 -3.36 20.12
C LEU A 217 -0.35 -2.11 21.00
N ASP A 218 -0.86 -2.29 22.22
CA ASP A 218 -1.05 -1.22 23.21
C ASP A 218 0.25 -0.42 23.41
N ASN A 219 1.35 -1.12 23.61
CA ASN A 219 2.67 -0.55 23.81
C ASN A 219 3.29 0.08 22.57
N ALA A 220 2.89 -0.34 21.37
CA ALA A 220 3.34 0.28 20.13
C ALA A 220 2.65 1.62 19.87
N VAL A 221 1.40 1.77 20.31
CA VAL A 221 0.54 2.88 19.88
C VAL A 221 0.10 3.84 20.99
N SER A 222 0.26 3.50 22.27
CA SER A 222 -0.10 4.33 23.43
C SER A 222 1.10 4.61 24.32
N MET A 223 1.42 5.90 24.50
CA MET A 223 2.50 6.33 25.40
C MET A 223 2.20 5.93 26.85
N GLU A 224 0.97 6.10 27.30
CA GLU A 224 0.53 5.72 28.65
C GLU A 224 0.72 4.22 28.92
N ALA A 225 0.36 3.35 27.95
CA ALA A 225 0.53 1.91 28.11
C ALA A 225 2.01 1.51 28.17
N ALA A 226 2.84 2.14 27.32
CA ALA A 226 4.28 1.93 27.31
C ALA A 226 4.93 2.36 28.65
N GLU A 227 4.57 3.53 29.17
CA GLU A 227 5.04 4.04 30.46
C GLU A 227 4.62 3.14 31.63
N HIS A 228 3.36 2.69 31.67
CA HIS A 228 2.86 1.77 32.70
C HIS A 228 3.61 0.42 32.73
N LYS A 229 4.13 -0.04 31.59
CA LYS A 229 4.97 -1.24 31.50
C LYS A 229 6.47 -0.95 31.61
N GLY A 230 6.87 0.30 31.86
CA GLY A 230 8.27 0.72 32.02
C GLY A 230 9.09 0.58 30.73
N LEU A 231 8.43 0.63 29.56
CA LEU A 231 9.11 0.54 28.28
C LEU A 231 9.75 1.89 27.95
N ASN A 232 11.04 1.86 27.65
CA ASN A 232 11.82 3.03 27.30
C ASN A 232 12.19 2.96 25.82
N GLY A 233 12.19 4.10 25.13
CA GLY A 233 12.56 4.17 23.72
C GLY A 233 11.70 5.16 22.95
N VAL A 234 12.13 5.51 21.74
CA VAL A 234 11.41 6.50 20.91
C VAL A 234 10.32 5.88 20.04
N VAL A 235 10.26 4.54 19.97
CA VAL A 235 9.27 3.77 19.20
C VAL A 235 8.05 3.42 20.05
N ALA A 236 8.26 2.96 21.29
CA ALA A 236 7.18 2.64 22.21
C ALA A 236 6.21 3.83 22.37
N GLY A 237 4.91 3.54 22.27
CA GLY A 237 3.81 4.50 22.32
C GLY A 237 3.70 5.43 21.11
N ASN A 238 4.62 5.36 20.15
CA ASN A 238 4.78 6.36 19.10
C ASN A 238 5.18 5.74 17.76
N ALA A 239 4.78 4.49 17.50
CA ALA A 239 5.08 3.82 16.24
C ALA A 239 4.35 4.47 15.05
N ASP A 240 5.08 4.65 13.95
CA ASP A 240 4.53 5.04 12.65
C ASP A 240 4.14 3.81 11.83
N ILE A 241 4.92 2.74 11.92
CA ILE A 241 4.75 1.47 11.18
C ILE A 241 4.57 0.32 12.17
N LEU A 242 3.52 -0.47 11.97
CA LEU A 242 3.23 -1.70 12.68
C LEU A 242 3.60 -2.89 11.77
N MET A 243 4.67 -3.60 12.11
CA MET A 243 5.06 -4.84 11.44
C MET A 243 4.48 -6.03 12.20
N VAL A 244 3.50 -6.71 11.61
CA VAL A 244 2.86 -7.89 12.22
C VAL A 244 3.69 -9.17 12.04
N PRO A 245 3.52 -10.16 12.94
CA PRO A 245 4.30 -11.39 12.87
C PRO A 245 3.88 -12.34 11.74
N SER A 246 2.60 -12.31 11.34
CA SER A 246 2.01 -13.14 10.27
C SER A 246 0.83 -12.44 9.59
N ILE A 247 0.39 -13.01 8.46
CA ILE A 247 -0.74 -12.46 7.70
C ILE A 247 -2.05 -12.49 8.47
N GLU A 248 -2.28 -13.49 9.34
CA GLU A 248 -3.51 -13.59 10.11
C GLU A 248 -3.62 -12.41 11.08
N SER A 249 -2.56 -12.10 11.82
CA SER A 249 -2.50 -10.93 12.70
C SER A 249 -2.68 -9.63 11.91
N GLY A 250 -2.02 -9.52 10.74
CA GLY A 250 -2.15 -8.36 9.86
C GLY A 250 -3.55 -8.17 9.32
N ASN A 251 -4.17 -9.24 8.82
CA ASN A 251 -5.49 -9.20 8.21
C ASN A 251 -6.58 -8.90 9.25
N VAL A 252 -6.53 -9.57 10.40
CA VAL A 252 -7.46 -9.29 11.51
C VAL A 252 -7.32 -7.83 11.94
N LEU A 253 -6.11 -7.33 12.17
CA LEU A 253 -5.90 -5.95 12.60
C LEU A 253 -6.34 -4.93 11.55
N TYR A 254 -6.04 -5.17 10.26
CA TYR A 254 -6.54 -4.37 9.14
C TYR A 254 -8.06 -4.25 9.18
N LYS A 255 -8.75 -5.39 9.31
CA LYS A 255 -10.22 -5.43 9.32
C LYS A 255 -10.78 -4.81 10.60
N SER A 256 -10.13 -4.99 11.75
CA SER A 256 -10.51 -4.30 12.98
C SER A 256 -10.42 -2.77 12.83
N PHE A 257 -9.37 -2.25 12.21
CA PHE A 257 -9.27 -0.80 11.95
C PHE A 257 -10.41 -0.31 11.06
N VAL A 258 -10.69 -0.98 9.94
CA VAL A 258 -11.74 -0.54 9.01
C VAL A 258 -13.14 -0.69 9.62
N PHE A 259 -13.49 -1.87 10.12
CA PHE A 259 -14.87 -2.23 10.46
C PHE A 259 -15.26 -1.95 11.91
N MET A 260 -14.30 -1.89 12.83
CA MET A 260 -14.57 -1.64 14.25
C MET A 260 -14.12 -0.25 14.70
N ALA A 261 -13.06 0.30 14.09
CA ALA A 261 -12.54 1.63 14.42
C ALA A 261 -12.93 2.71 13.40
N ASN A 262 -13.73 2.39 12.37
CA ASN A 262 -14.13 3.31 11.30
C ASN A 262 -12.93 4.03 10.64
N ALA A 263 -11.80 3.34 10.53
CA ALA A 263 -10.60 3.91 9.94
C ALA A 263 -10.75 4.05 8.42
N LYS A 264 -10.29 5.18 7.89
CA LYS A 264 -10.03 5.29 6.45
C LYS A 264 -8.72 4.56 6.15
N VAL A 265 -8.58 4.06 4.92
CA VAL A 265 -7.40 3.29 4.52
C VAL A 265 -6.98 3.64 3.10
N ALA A 266 -5.66 3.56 2.86
CA ALA A 266 -5.04 3.54 1.55
C ALA A 266 -4.01 2.42 1.54
N ALA A 267 -3.94 1.63 0.46
CA ALA A 267 -3.03 0.50 0.41
C ALA A 267 -2.37 0.31 -0.95
N VAL A 268 -1.12 -0.11 -0.91
CA VAL A 268 -0.32 -0.46 -2.10
C VAL A 268 0.48 -1.72 -1.85
N ILE A 269 0.82 -2.43 -2.93
CA ILE A 269 1.89 -3.42 -2.91
C ILE A 269 3.20 -2.73 -3.28
N ALA A 270 4.18 -2.90 -2.40
CA ALA A 270 5.53 -2.37 -2.49
C ALA A 270 6.54 -3.46 -2.90
N GLY A 271 7.77 -3.06 -3.22
CA GLY A 271 8.86 -3.97 -3.60
C GLY A 271 8.93 -4.32 -5.09
N ALA A 272 7.94 -3.89 -5.88
CA ALA A 272 7.94 -3.96 -7.34
C ALA A 272 8.69 -2.76 -7.96
N LYS A 273 8.89 -2.78 -9.29
CA LYS A 273 9.46 -1.66 -10.07
C LYS A 273 8.60 -0.40 -9.98
N ALA A 274 7.31 -0.58 -9.74
CA ALA A 274 6.30 0.47 -9.59
C ALA A 274 5.30 0.07 -8.49
N PRO A 275 4.67 1.03 -7.78
CA PRO A 275 3.59 0.74 -6.85
C PRO A 275 2.40 0.07 -7.57
N ILE A 276 1.76 -0.86 -6.88
CA ILE A 276 0.55 -1.52 -7.37
C ILE A 276 -0.59 -1.20 -6.42
N VAL A 277 -1.60 -0.49 -6.91
CA VAL A 277 -2.84 -0.24 -6.18
C VAL A 277 -3.68 -1.51 -6.23
N LEU A 278 -3.78 -2.18 -5.09
CA LEU A 278 -4.48 -3.46 -4.95
C LEU A 278 -5.61 -3.28 -3.94
N THR A 279 -6.74 -2.77 -4.42
CA THR A 279 -7.94 -2.60 -3.59
C THR A 279 -8.80 -3.87 -3.58
N SER A 280 -9.59 -4.00 -2.52
CA SER A 280 -10.70 -4.96 -2.46
C SER A 280 -11.82 -4.51 -3.40
N ARG A 281 -12.64 -5.48 -3.85
CA ARG A 281 -13.86 -5.17 -4.59
C ARG A 281 -14.86 -4.37 -3.74
N SER A 282 -14.85 -4.62 -2.43
CA SER A 282 -15.71 -3.95 -1.45
C SER A 282 -15.22 -2.57 -1.02
N ASP A 283 -14.06 -2.10 -1.50
CA ASP A 283 -13.53 -0.80 -1.09
C ASP A 283 -14.25 0.33 -1.84
N SER A 284 -14.59 1.39 -1.11
CA SER A 284 -15.24 2.57 -1.68
C SER A 284 -14.34 3.29 -2.69
N ALA A 285 -14.94 4.10 -3.56
CA ALA A 285 -14.21 4.98 -4.47
C ALA A 285 -13.23 5.90 -3.72
N GLN A 286 -13.60 6.34 -2.52
CA GLN A 286 -12.73 7.16 -1.66
C GLN A 286 -11.47 6.41 -1.21
N THR A 287 -11.59 5.14 -0.80
CA THR A 287 -10.45 4.28 -0.45
C THR A 287 -9.53 4.05 -1.66
N LYS A 288 -10.13 3.85 -2.84
CA LYS A 288 -9.39 3.74 -4.10
C LYS A 288 -8.64 5.03 -4.44
N LEU A 289 -9.27 6.20 -4.29
CA LEU A 289 -8.65 7.51 -4.50
C LEU A 289 -7.44 7.72 -3.57
N TYR A 290 -7.58 7.43 -2.27
CA TYR A 290 -6.45 7.57 -1.35
C TYR A 290 -5.32 6.58 -1.65
N SER A 291 -5.66 5.37 -2.11
CA SER A 291 -4.66 4.39 -2.56
C SER A 291 -3.93 4.85 -3.82
N LEU A 292 -4.62 5.53 -4.74
CA LEU A 292 -4.00 6.18 -5.90
C LEU A 292 -3.06 7.31 -5.48
N ALA A 293 -3.50 8.18 -4.56
CA ALA A 293 -2.65 9.25 -4.04
C ALA A 293 -1.40 8.70 -3.34
N LEU A 294 -1.55 7.64 -2.53
CA LEU A 294 -0.42 6.93 -1.91
C LEU A 294 0.51 6.32 -2.97
N ALA A 295 -0.04 5.71 -4.02
CA ALA A 295 0.75 5.17 -5.13
C ALA A 295 1.51 6.25 -5.90
N ILE A 296 0.90 7.42 -6.13
CA ILE A 296 1.56 8.56 -6.78
C ILE A 296 2.73 9.03 -5.94
N CYS A 297 2.51 9.27 -4.64
CA CYS A 297 3.58 9.66 -3.72
C CYS A 297 4.69 8.62 -3.61
N SER A 298 4.34 7.33 -3.65
CA SER A 298 5.31 6.24 -3.53
C SER A 298 5.99 5.85 -4.85
N SER A 299 5.48 6.33 -5.99
CA SER A 299 6.09 6.07 -7.30
C SER A 299 7.44 6.78 -7.43
N ASN A 300 8.40 6.13 -8.09
CA ASN A 300 9.67 6.77 -8.39
C ASN A 300 9.45 7.87 -9.46
N LYS A 301 10.34 8.87 -9.47
CA LYS A 301 10.32 9.93 -10.47
C LYS A 301 10.43 9.35 -11.88
#